data_AF-A0A433D697-F1
#
_entry.id   AF-A0A433D697-F1
#
_cell.length_a   1.000
_cell.length_b   1.000
_cell.length_c   1.000
_cell.angle_alpha   90.00
_cell.angle_beta   90.00
_cell.angle_gamma   90.00
#
_symmetry.space_group_name_H-M   'P 1'
#
loop_
_entity.id
_entity.type
_entity.pdbx_description
1 polymer ?
#
loop_
_entity_poly.entity_id
_entity_poly.type
_entity_poly.pdbx_seq_one_letter_code
_entity_poly.pdbx_strand_id
1 'polypeptide(L)'
;MLTILHEIGKNYNEATDDIDLDAFKIGCIIPMKAFVQEMVGNFETRLKPYGINVTELTGDRQLTKQQIAETQNIVTTPEKWNVIIRKPTDRS
;
A
#
# COMPACT_ATOMS: atom_id res chain seq x y z
N MET A 1 -0.48 11.71 -4.57
CA MET A 1 0.51 12.07 -3.55
C MET A 1 -0.11 12.89 -2.42
N LEU A 2 -0.75 14.03 -2.70
CA LEU A 2 -1.43 14.81 -1.63
C LEU A 2 -2.49 14.00 -0.86
N THR A 3 -3.25 13.16 -1.54
CA THR A 3 -4.23 12.26 -0.90
C THR A 3 -3.59 11.22 0.01
N ILE A 4 -2.39 10.74 -0.34
CA ILE A 4 -1.62 9.80 0.48
C ILE A 4 -1.15 10.52 1.75
N LEU A 5 -0.58 11.71 1.60
CA LEU A 5 -0.13 12.53 2.74
C LEU A 5 -1.29 12.94 3.65
N HIS A 6 -2.45 13.25 3.08
CA HIS A 6 -3.67 13.55 3.84
C HIS A 6 -4.08 12.37 4.72
N GLU A 7 -4.02 11.15 4.19
CA GLU A 7 -4.38 9.96 4.97
C GLU A 7 -3.34 9.62 6.05
N ILE A 8 -2.06 9.80 5.74
CA ILE A 8 -0.99 9.67 6.73
C ILE A 8 -1.18 10.69 7.86
N GLY A 9 -1.50 11.94 7.52
CA GLY A 9 -1.72 13.01 8.51
C GLY A 9 -2.90 12.75 9.45
N LYS A 10 -3.91 11.97 9.05
CA LYS A 10 -5.00 11.57 9.96
C LYS A 10 -4.58 10.53 11.00
N ASN A 11 -3.55 9.74 10.69
CA ASN A 11 -3.04 8.67 11.55
C ASN A 11 -1.74 9.10 12.26
N TYR A 12 -1.43 10.40 12.21
CA TYR A 12 -0.30 10.99 12.89
C TYR A 12 -0.70 11.41 14.31
N ASN A 13 0.10 11.04 15.30
CA ASN A 13 -0.11 11.41 16.69
C ASN A 13 0.82 12.56 17.09
N GLU A 14 0.24 13.75 17.24
CA GLU A 14 0.97 14.97 17.64
C GLU A 14 1.65 14.86 19.02
N ALA A 15 1.15 13.99 19.91
CA ALA A 15 1.70 13.85 21.26
C ALA A 15 2.94 12.95 21.31
N THR A 16 3.04 11.97 20.40
CA THR A 16 4.15 11.00 20.37
C THR A 16 5.09 11.20 19.18
N ASP A 17 4.78 12.13 18.26
CA ASP A 17 5.53 12.36 17.01
C ASP A 17 5.61 11.11 16.13
N ASP A 18 4.61 10.22 16.22
CA ASP A 18 4.61 8.90 15.59
C ASP A 18 3.40 8.71 14.66
N ILE A 19 3.57 7.89 13.62
CA ILE A 19 2.52 7.55 12.66
C ILE A 19 2.04 6.13 12.98
N ASP A 20 0.74 5.96 13.23
CA ASP A 20 0.16 4.63 13.36
C ASP A 20 0.07 3.94 11.99
N LEU A 21 1.10 3.14 11.70
CA LEU A 21 1.26 2.42 10.44
C LEU A 21 0.30 1.23 10.26
N ASP A 22 -0.37 0.79 11.33
CA ASP A 22 -1.30 -0.34 11.30
C ASP A 22 -2.76 0.11 11.17
N ALA A 23 -3.05 1.38 11.49
CA ALA A 23 -4.39 1.95 11.39
C ALA A 23 -4.92 2.11 9.95
N PHE A 24 -4.05 2.07 8.92
CA PHE A 24 -4.47 2.35 7.54
C PHE A 24 -3.78 1.48 6.48
N LYS A 25 -4.45 1.36 5.32
CA LYS A 25 -3.91 0.77 4.08
C LYS A 25 -4.33 1.60 2.88
N ILE A 26 -3.43 1.81 1.93
CA ILE A 26 -3.62 2.60 0.72
C ILE A 26 -3.48 1.68 -0.49
N GLY A 27 -4.55 1.57 -1.30
CA GLY A 27 -4.53 0.86 -2.57
C GLY A 27 -4.41 1.82 -3.76
N CYS A 28 -3.28 1.78 -4.46
CA CYS A 28 -3.05 2.55 -5.68
C CYS A 28 -3.29 1.67 -6.92
N ILE A 29 -4.39 1.91 -7.62
CA ILE A 29 -4.78 1.14 -8.81
C ILE A 29 -4.26 1.83 -10.07
N ILE A 30 -3.48 1.12 -10.87
CA ILE A 30 -2.83 1.61 -12.10
C ILE A 30 -3.27 0.76 -13.31
N PRO A 31 -3.66 1.38 -14.43
CA PRO A 31 -4.26 0.66 -15.57
C PRO A 31 -3.29 -0.25 -16.32
N MET A 32 -1.98 0.01 -16.30
CA MET A 32 -0.99 -0.81 -16.99
C MET A 32 0.13 -1.25 -16.06
N LYS A 33 0.46 -2.55 -16.11
CA LYS A 33 1.54 -3.16 -15.32
C LYS A 33 2.89 -2.48 -15.50
N ALA A 34 3.18 -1.98 -16.72
CA ALA A 34 4.44 -1.31 -17.03
C ALA A 34 4.73 -0.08 -16.15
N PHE A 35 3.70 0.64 -15.70
CA PHE A 35 3.85 1.82 -14.84
C PHE A 35 3.88 1.50 -13.35
N VAL A 36 3.58 0.26 -12.96
CA VAL A 36 3.49 -0.10 -11.54
C VAL A 36 4.85 -0.04 -10.87
N GLN A 37 5.88 -0.61 -11.50
CA GLN A 37 7.24 -0.62 -10.98
C GLN A 37 7.80 0.80 -10.80
N GLU A 38 7.58 1.68 -11.79
CA GLU A 38 7.99 3.08 -11.73
C GLU A 38 7.30 3.81 -10.56
N MET A 39 5.99 3.60 -10.39
CA MET A 39 5.21 4.23 -9.33
C MET A 39 5.57 3.70 -7.95
N VAL A 40 5.86 2.41 -7.81
CA VAL A 40 6.38 1.83 -6.56
C VAL A 40 7.70 2.48 -6.19
N GLY A 41 8.67 2.56 -7.10
CA GLY A 41 9.96 3.18 -6.80
C GLY A 41 9.85 4.67 -6.44
N ASN A 42 8.97 5.40 -7.14
CA ASN A 42 8.69 6.82 -6.84
C ASN A 42 8.02 7.00 -5.47
N PHE A 43 7.05 6.15 -5.11
CA PHE A 43 6.39 6.19 -3.82
C PHE A 43 7.30 5.72 -2.69
N GLU A 44 8.06 4.65 -2.88
CA GLU A 44 9.02 4.15 -1.91
C GLU A 44 10.03 5.23 -1.55
N THR A 45 10.66 5.88 -2.55
CA THR A 45 11.64 6.95 -2.30
C THR A 45 11.05 8.13 -1.53
N ARG A 46 9.80 8.49 -1.82
CA ARG A 46 9.13 9.67 -1.21
C ARG A 46 8.50 9.37 0.15
N LEU A 47 8.07 8.13 0.39
CA LEU A 47 7.37 7.72 1.61
C LEU A 47 8.29 7.08 2.65
N LYS A 48 9.49 6.66 2.26
CA LYS A 48 10.53 6.14 3.16
C LYS A 48 10.82 7.00 4.40
N PRO A 49 10.84 8.36 4.33
CA PRO A 49 11.02 9.19 5.53
C PRO A 49 9.91 9.04 6.58
N TYR A 50 8.73 8.56 6.19
CA TYR A 50 7.57 8.34 7.06
C TYR A 50 7.47 6.89 7.56
N GLY A 51 8.48 6.05 7.32
CA GLY A 51 8.46 4.64 7.71
C GLY A 51 7.46 3.76 6.93
N ILE A 52 6.91 4.27 5.82
CA ILE A 52 5.87 3.59 5.06
C ILE A 52 6.47 2.64 4.02
N ASN A 53 6.02 1.39 4.06
CA ASN A 53 6.40 0.37 3.10
C ASN A 53 5.46 0.38 1.87
N VAL A 54 6.05 0.31 0.69
CA VAL A 54 5.35 0.28 -0.60
C VAL A 54 5.65 -1.02 -1.32
N THR A 55 4.62 -1.75 -1.74
CA THR A 55 4.79 -3.04 -2.44
C THR A 55 3.94 -3.11 -3.70
N GLU A 56 4.48 -3.75 -4.74
CA GLU A 56 3.73 -4.14 -5.93
C GLU A 56 2.91 -5.41 -5.68
N LEU A 57 1.65 -5.39 -6.11
CA LEU A 57 0.80 -6.57 -6.21
C LEU A 57 0.22 -6.70 -7.62
N THR A 58 0.99 -7.29 -8.55
CA THR A 58 0.57 -7.50 -9.94
C THR A 58 0.90 -8.91 -10.43
N GLY A 59 0.29 -9.32 -11.55
CA GLY A 59 0.55 -10.61 -12.20
C GLY A 59 0.39 -11.79 -11.23
N ASP A 60 1.36 -12.71 -11.24
CA ASP A 60 1.35 -13.94 -10.43
C ASP A 60 1.89 -13.76 -9.01
N ARG A 61 2.40 -12.57 -8.66
CA ARG A 61 2.84 -12.33 -7.27
C ARG A 61 1.65 -12.49 -6.34
N GLN A 62 1.82 -13.37 -5.36
CA GLN A 62 0.97 -13.50 -4.20
C GLN A 62 1.79 -13.01 -3.01
N LEU A 63 1.28 -12.00 -2.33
CA LEU A 63 1.85 -11.57 -1.05
C LEU A 63 1.31 -12.46 0.04
N THR A 64 2.17 -12.82 0.98
CA THR A 64 1.74 -13.50 2.21
C THR A 64 0.89 -12.55 3.06
N LYS A 65 0.04 -13.09 3.94
CA LYS A 65 -0.74 -12.28 4.91
C LYS A 65 0.17 -11.33 5.70
N GLN A 66 1.35 -11.81 6.08
CA GLN A 66 2.36 -11.03 6.80
C GLN A 66 2.88 -9.86 5.97
N GLN A 67 3.27 -10.08 4.71
CA GLN A 67 3.74 -9.00 3.85
C GLN A 67 2.68 -7.92 3.60
N ILE A 68 1.40 -8.32 3.52
CA ILE A 68 0.29 -7.37 3.41
C ILE A 68 0.13 -6.57 4.71
N ALA A 69 0.25 -7.22 5.87
CA ALA A 69 0.20 -6.56 7.17
C ALA A 69 1.33 -5.55 7.34
N GLU A 70 2.55 -5.87 6.88
CA GLU A 70 3.73 -5.00 6.98
C GLU A 70 3.77 -3.87 5.92
N THR A 71 2.90 -3.91 4.90
CA THR A 71 2.87 -2.92 3.80
C THR A 71 1.70 -1.95 3.96
N GLN A 72 1.94 -0.65 3.96
CA GLN A 72 0.88 0.38 4.06
C GLN A 72 0.38 0.83 2.69
N ASN A 73 1.23 0.84 1.65
CA ASN A 73 0.85 1.24 0.29
C ASN A 73 1.04 0.10 -0.71
N ILE A 74 -0.06 -0.33 -1.32
CA ILE A 74 -0.08 -1.42 -2.30
C ILE A 74 -0.39 -0.83 -3.66
N VAL A 75 0.53 -1.01 -4.61
CA VAL A 75 0.33 -0.60 -6.00
C VAL A 75 -0.03 -1.83 -6.84
N THR A 76 -1.17 -1.78 -7.54
CA THR A 76 -1.77 -2.95 -8.20
C THR A 76 -2.50 -2.57 -9.48
N THR A 77 -2.91 -3.57 -10.28
CA THR A 77 -3.80 -3.35 -11.44
C THR A 77 -5.27 -3.62 -11.07
N PRO A 78 -6.24 -3.06 -11.81
CA PRO A 78 -7.67 -3.26 -11.53
C PRO A 78 -8.06 -4.74 -11.47
N GLU A 79 -7.53 -5.56 -12.36
CA GLU A 79 -7.83 -6.99 -12.46
C GLU A 79 -7.35 -7.73 -11.21
N LYS A 80 -6.13 -7.43 -10.77
CA LYS A 80 -5.54 -8.08 -9.59
C LYS A 80 -6.23 -7.63 -8.31
N TRP A 81 -6.49 -6.34 -8.16
CA TRP A 81 -7.28 -5.81 -7.04
C TRP A 81 -8.64 -6.49 -6.94
N ASN A 82 -9.33 -6.64 -8.08
CA ASN A 82 -10.63 -7.30 -8.14
C ASN A 82 -10.58 -8.76 -7.67
N VAL A 83 -9.51 -9.51 -7.99
CA VAL A 83 -9.34 -10.89 -7.48
C VAL A 83 -9.18 -10.92 -5.97
N ILE A 84 -8.40 -10.00 -5.40
CA ILE A 84 -8.08 -9.98 -3.96
C ILE A 84 -9.30 -9.64 -3.13
N ILE A 85 -10.06 -8.61 -3.52
CA ILE A 85 -11.28 -8.23 -2.78
C ILE A 85 -12.38 -9.30 -2.85
N ARG A 86 -12.37 -10.14 -3.90
CA ARG A 86 -13.35 -11.23 -4.10
C ARG A 86 -12.94 -12.55 -3.48
N LYS A 87 -11.64 -12.75 -3.19
CA LYS A 87 -11.15 -13.88 -2.42
C LYS A 87 -10.98 -13.40 -0.98
N PRO A 88 -12.03 -13.47 -0.13
CA PRO A 88 -11.82 -13.31 1.30
C PRO A 88 -10.81 -14.40 1.68
N THR A 89 -9.57 -13.99 1.90
CA THR A 89 -8.55 -14.90 2.37
C THR A 89 -9.06 -15.30 3.75
N ASP A 90 -9.41 -16.58 3.86
CA ASP A 90 -10.00 -17.26 5.02
C ASP A 90 -9.61 -16.55 6.33
N ARG A 91 -10.61 -15.93 6.99
CA ARG A 91 -10.51 -15.30 8.31
C ARG A 91 -10.50 -16.39 9.40
N SER A 92 -9.59 -17.34 9.26
CA SER A 92 -9.23 -18.31 10.29
C SER A 92 -7.82 -18.00 10.81
#